data_AF-A0A957L1M1-F1
#
_entry.id   AF-A0A957L1M1-F1
#
_cell.length_a   1.000
_cell.length_b   1.000
_cell.length_c   1.000
_cell.angle_alpha   90.00
_cell.angle_beta   90.00
_cell.angle_gamma   90.00
#
_symmetry.space_group_name_H-M   'P 1'
#
loop_
_entity.id
_entity.type
_entity.pdbx_description
1 polymer ?
#
loop_
_entity_poly.entity_id
_entity_poly.type
_entity_poly.pdbx_seq_one_letter_code
_entity_poly.pdbx_strand_id
1 'polypeptide(L)'
;MNDRVDDSFAALRQRVIEEAGWDFLGRIDGMFEPIDTPALPGHTDRTWSKAGRAFGFDDEYALSFDRRIEIIRVDRGDETYWRIYLLADNQDGTRGEPLRELPWDFRARYGPDPQFYDDGGKYSDTLPTGYYVDFTALAADYGWTWVPSEANWRTFFPSILFWQYENHQGLNWEQAMLELYTPAELLENFGD
;
A
#
# COMPACT_ATOMS: atom_id res chain seq x y z
N MET A 1 0.20 3.04 -15.97
CA MET A 1 -1.03 3.48 -15.29
C MET A 1 -2.06 3.81 -16.36
N ASN A 2 -3.33 3.57 -16.05
CA ASN A 2 -4.45 3.85 -16.94
C ASN A 2 -4.74 5.38 -16.97
N ASP A 3 -4.96 5.94 -18.15
CA ASP A 3 -5.26 7.36 -18.40
C ASP A 3 -6.49 7.90 -17.62
N ARG A 4 -7.31 7.03 -17.03
CA ARG A 4 -8.46 7.44 -16.20
C ARG A 4 -8.10 7.83 -14.77
N VAL A 5 -6.91 7.46 -14.30
CA VAL A 5 -6.48 7.64 -12.90
C VAL A 5 -5.10 8.28 -12.75
N ASP A 6 -4.38 8.52 -13.84
CA ASP A 6 -3.03 9.11 -13.84
C ASP A 6 -3.02 10.55 -13.29
N ASP A 7 -4.01 11.38 -13.65
CA ASP A 7 -4.18 12.74 -13.12
C ASP A 7 -4.39 12.73 -11.60
N SER A 8 -5.18 11.78 -11.10
CA SER A 8 -5.40 11.62 -9.66
C SER A 8 -4.11 11.21 -8.95
N PHE A 9 -3.34 10.29 -9.51
CA PHE A 9 -2.04 9.90 -8.97
C PHE A 9 -1.05 11.07 -8.96
N ALA A 10 -0.96 11.83 -10.06
CA ALA A 10 -0.08 12.98 -10.17
C ALA A 10 -0.43 14.05 -9.12
N ALA A 11 -1.73 14.31 -8.91
CA ALA A 11 -2.20 15.25 -7.91
C ALA A 11 -1.93 14.76 -6.47
N LEU A 12 -2.11 13.46 -6.19
CA LEU A 12 -1.72 12.85 -4.91
C LEU A 12 -0.22 13.00 -4.65
N ARG A 13 0.64 12.68 -5.63
CA ARG A 13 2.10 12.83 -5.49
C ARG A 13 2.49 14.26 -5.16
N GLN A 14 1.92 15.23 -5.85
CA GLN A 14 2.18 16.64 -5.58
C GLN A 14 1.74 17.04 -4.17
N ARG A 15 0.57 16.58 -3.73
CA ARG A 15 0.08 16.81 -2.37
C ARG A 15 0.99 16.21 -1.31
N VAL A 16 1.51 15.00 -1.54
CA VAL A 16 2.45 14.35 -0.62
C VAL A 16 3.76 15.13 -0.53
N ILE A 17 4.29 15.64 -1.65
CA ILE A 17 5.49 16.50 -1.64
C ILE A 17 5.26 17.77 -0.80
N GLU A 18 4.09 18.38 -0.92
CA GLU A 18 3.74 19.59 -0.18
C GLU A 18 3.61 19.33 1.33
N GLU A 19 2.93 18.26 1.71
CA GLU A 19 2.65 17.93 3.12
C GLU A 19 3.85 17.27 3.81
N ALA A 20 4.47 16.27 3.19
CA ALA A 20 5.61 15.56 3.77
C ALA A 20 6.94 16.28 3.54
N GLY A 21 7.06 17.12 2.51
CA GLY A 21 8.31 17.81 2.16
C GLY A 21 9.30 17.00 1.34
N TRP A 22 8.93 15.80 0.90
CA TRP A 22 9.76 14.94 0.06
C TRP A 22 8.90 14.06 -0.85
N ASP A 23 9.51 13.59 -1.94
CA ASP A 23 8.82 12.86 -3.00
C ASP A 23 8.74 11.35 -2.71
N PHE A 24 7.84 10.99 -1.80
CA PHE A 24 7.60 9.59 -1.42
C PHE A 24 7.13 8.73 -2.60
N LEU A 25 6.22 9.25 -3.43
CA LEU A 25 5.69 8.54 -4.61
C LEU A 25 6.58 8.71 -5.86
N GLY A 26 7.79 9.26 -5.71
CA GLY A 26 8.77 9.32 -6.78
C GLY A 26 9.42 7.97 -7.08
N ARG A 27 9.31 7.01 -6.16
CA ARG A 27 9.71 5.62 -6.34
C ARG A 27 8.49 4.74 -6.03
N ILE A 28 7.96 4.16 -7.08
CA ILE A 28 6.80 3.28 -7.04
C ILE A 28 7.19 1.95 -7.66
N ASP A 29 6.64 0.89 -7.09
CA ASP A 29 6.71 -0.45 -7.63
C ASP A 29 5.32 -0.86 -8.14
N GLY A 30 5.28 -1.73 -9.14
CA GLY A 30 4.03 -2.38 -9.55
C GLY A 30 2.90 -1.47 -10.08
N MET A 31 3.19 -0.34 -10.74
CA MET A 31 2.14 0.53 -11.35
C MET A 31 1.31 -0.15 -12.45
N PHE A 32 1.86 -1.20 -13.06
CA PHE A 32 1.21 -1.96 -14.12
C PHE A 32 1.77 -3.37 -14.14
N GLU A 33 0.89 -4.34 -14.30
CA GLU A 33 1.19 -5.75 -14.41
C GLU A 33 0.68 -6.25 -15.77
N PRO A 34 1.51 -6.94 -16.59
CA PRO A 34 1.02 -7.60 -17.80
C PRO A 34 -0.16 -8.55 -17.52
N ILE A 35 -1.11 -8.63 -18.45
CA ILE A 35 -2.35 -9.40 -18.29
C ILE A 35 -2.11 -10.89 -17.94
N ASP A 36 -1.03 -11.46 -18.47
CA ASP A 36 -0.60 -12.85 -18.35
C ASP A 36 0.32 -13.11 -17.15
N THR A 37 0.58 -12.08 -16.32
CA THR A 37 1.40 -12.26 -15.11
C THR A 37 0.68 -13.18 -14.14
N PRO A 38 1.33 -14.28 -13.69
CA PRO A 38 0.69 -15.22 -12.80
C PRO A 38 0.62 -14.67 -11.37
N ALA A 39 -0.53 -14.87 -10.73
CA ALA A 39 -0.69 -14.61 -9.30
C ALA A 39 0.34 -15.36 -8.44
N LEU A 40 0.74 -14.72 -7.35
CA LEU A 40 1.49 -15.39 -6.29
C LEU A 40 0.62 -16.47 -5.61
N PRO A 41 1.23 -17.50 -5.01
CA PRO A 41 0.49 -18.52 -4.28
C PRO A 41 -0.44 -17.92 -3.21
N GLY A 42 -1.74 -18.21 -3.33
CA GLY A 42 -2.77 -17.72 -2.41
C GLY A 42 -3.30 -16.32 -2.73
N HIS A 43 -2.85 -15.71 -3.84
CA HIS A 43 -3.36 -14.42 -4.33
C HIS A 43 -4.35 -14.65 -5.48
N THR A 44 -5.25 -13.69 -5.68
CA THR A 44 -6.11 -13.67 -6.86
C THR A 44 -5.33 -13.24 -8.10
N ASP A 45 -5.66 -13.82 -9.25
CA ASP A 45 -5.10 -13.40 -10.53
C ASP A 45 -5.81 -12.16 -11.13
N ARG A 46 -6.92 -11.75 -10.50
CA ARG A 46 -7.71 -10.57 -10.87
C ARG A 46 -7.24 -9.33 -10.11
N THR A 47 -6.03 -8.88 -10.39
CA THR A 47 -5.42 -7.71 -9.72
C THR A 47 -5.83 -6.40 -10.41
N TRP A 48 -5.90 -5.30 -9.65
CA TRP A 48 -6.13 -3.95 -10.21
C TRP A 48 -4.90 -3.35 -10.89
N SER A 49 -3.72 -3.91 -10.63
CA SER A 49 -2.47 -3.59 -11.33
C SER A 49 -2.55 -3.94 -12.82
N LYS A 50 -3.19 -5.06 -13.17
CA LYS A 50 -3.47 -5.44 -14.57
C LYS A 50 -4.38 -4.43 -15.27
N ALA A 51 -5.33 -3.83 -14.55
CA ALA A 51 -6.19 -2.75 -15.08
C ALA A 51 -5.50 -1.37 -15.10
N GLY A 52 -4.22 -1.28 -14.69
CA GLY A 52 -3.48 -0.02 -14.55
C GLY A 52 -4.08 0.94 -13.52
N ARG A 53 -4.86 0.42 -12.56
CA ARG A 53 -5.65 1.16 -11.56
C ARG A 53 -5.21 0.86 -10.13
N ALA A 54 -3.98 0.37 -9.98
CA ALA A 54 -3.29 0.21 -8.72
C ALA A 54 -1.87 0.80 -8.80
N PHE A 55 -1.30 1.11 -7.64
CA PHE A 55 0.13 1.33 -7.50
C PHE A 55 0.61 0.73 -6.18
N GLY A 56 1.90 0.39 -6.14
CA GLY A 56 2.64 0.10 -4.92
C GLY A 56 3.73 1.14 -4.69
N PHE A 57 4.06 1.43 -3.44
CA PHE A 57 5.36 2.00 -3.12
C PHE A 57 6.32 0.88 -2.67
N ASP A 58 7.59 1.20 -2.51
CA ASP A 58 8.64 0.24 -2.15
C ASP A 58 8.37 -0.45 -0.79
N ASP A 59 8.23 -1.77 -0.78
CA ASP A 59 7.95 -2.53 0.45
C ASP A 59 9.17 -2.66 1.38
N GLU A 60 10.38 -2.38 0.88
CA GLU A 60 11.60 -2.33 1.69
C GLU A 60 11.55 -1.24 2.76
N TYR A 61 10.68 -0.23 2.62
CA TYR A 61 10.46 0.78 3.65
C TYR A 61 10.08 0.17 5.01
N ALA A 62 9.35 -0.95 5.03
CA ALA A 62 8.98 -1.64 6.26
C ALA A 62 10.17 -2.31 6.97
N LEU A 63 11.25 -2.57 6.24
CA LEU A 63 12.44 -3.26 6.73
C LEU A 63 13.63 -2.31 6.99
N SER A 64 13.52 -1.04 6.57
CA SER A 64 14.54 -0.03 6.80
C SER A 64 14.81 0.26 8.28
N PHE A 65 16.09 0.53 8.59
CA PHE A 65 16.49 1.07 9.89
C PHE A 65 16.31 2.58 10.00
N ASP A 66 16.37 3.29 8.87
CA ASP A 66 16.01 4.71 8.77
C ASP A 66 14.51 4.80 8.46
N ARG A 67 13.70 4.91 9.52
CA ARG A 67 12.24 4.90 9.42
C ARG A 67 11.71 6.24 8.93
N ARG A 68 11.58 6.33 7.61
CA ARG A 68 10.88 7.44 6.92
C ARG A 68 9.36 7.25 6.88
N ILE A 69 8.89 6.03 7.12
CA ILE A 69 7.47 5.70 7.25
C ILE A 69 7.22 4.93 8.54
N GLU A 70 6.01 5.06 9.07
CA GLU A 70 5.50 4.24 10.16
C GLU A 70 4.19 3.57 9.70
N ILE A 71 4.02 2.31 10.08
CA ILE A 71 2.91 1.46 9.63
C ILE A 71 2.07 1.10 10.85
N ILE A 72 0.81 1.53 10.87
CA ILE A 72 -0.11 1.25 11.98
C ILE A 72 -1.13 0.21 11.54
N ARG A 73 -1.26 -0.85 12.35
CA ARG A 73 -2.24 -1.90 12.12
C ARG A 73 -3.65 -1.39 12.44
N VAL A 74 -4.59 -1.62 11.54
CA VAL A 74 -6.01 -1.31 11.72
C VAL A 74 -6.84 -2.55 11.38
N ASP A 75 -7.37 -3.22 12.39
CA ASP A 75 -8.27 -4.36 12.17
C ASP A 75 -9.72 -3.88 12.01
N ARG A 76 -10.41 -4.37 10.97
CA ARG A 76 -11.81 -4.07 10.63
C ARG A 76 -12.57 -5.37 10.37
N GLY A 77 -13.35 -5.83 11.35
CA GLY A 77 -13.95 -7.16 11.27
C GLY A 77 -12.86 -8.23 11.22
N ASP A 78 -12.88 -9.08 10.20
CA ASP A 78 -11.88 -10.14 9.97
C ASP A 78 -10.72 -9.69 9.06
N GLU A 79 -10.74 -8.44 8.60
CA GLU A 79 -9.72 -7.88 7.70
C GLU A 79 -8.69 -7.06 8.49
N THR A 80 -7.42 -7.17 8.10
CA THR A 80 -6.33 -6.35 8.62
C THR A 80 -5.91 -5.34 7.56
N TYR A 81 -5.94 -4.06 7.90
CA TYR A 81 -5.45 -2.95 7.09
C TYR A 81 -4.21 -2.32 7.72
N TRP A 82 -3.46 -1.56 6.92
CA TRP A 82 -2.23 -0.91 7.36
C TRP A 82 -2.25 0.57 7.02
N ARG A 83 -2.36 1.42 8.03
CA ARG A 83 -2.34 2.87 7.86
C ARG A 83 -0.90 3.35 7.78
N ILE A 84 -0.59 4.14 6.77
CA ILE A 84 0.76 4.58 6.46
C ILE A 84 0.91 6.04 6.86
N TYR A 85 1.97 6.31 7.62
CA TYR A 85 2.35 7.63 8.08
C TYR A 85 3.76 7.97 7.59
N LEU A 86 3.94 9.14 6.99
CA LEU A 86 5.22 9.60 6.48
C LEU A 86 5.84 10.58 7.46
N LEU A 87 7.12 10.40 7.79
CA LEU A 87 7.85 11.39 8.56
C LEU A 87 7.95 12.68 7.74
N ALA A 88 7.49 13.81 8.30
CA ALA A 88 7.64 15.11 7.65
C ALA A 88 9.11 15.54 7.62
N ASP A 89 9.58 16.14 6.53
CA ASP A 89 10.96 16.61 6.42
C ASP A 89 11.23 17.81 7.36
N ASN A 90 10.18 18.58 7.67
CA ASN A 90 10.20 19.60 8.72
C ASN A 90 9.52 19.09 10.00
N GLN A 91 10.26 19.07 11.11
CA GLN A 91 9.85 18.53 12.41
C GLN A 91 9.53 19.64 13.44
N ASP A 92 9.16 20.84 12.97
CA ASP A 92 8.78 21.98 13.80
C ASP A 92 7.28 22.04 14.15
N GLY A 93 6.48 21.07 13.68
CA GLY A 93 5.04 20.99 13.89
C GLY A 93 4.20 21.81 12.92
N THR A 94 4.81 22.40 11.88
CA THR A 94 4.06 23.06 10.79
C THR A 94 3.39 22.07 9.84
N ARG A 95 3.82 20.80 9.84
CA ARG A 95 3.36 19.72 8.98
C ARG A 95 3.22 18.43 9.79
N GLY A 96 2.15 17.67 9.53
CA GLY A 96 1.86 16.42 10.22
C GLY A 96 1.52 16.58 11.70
N GLU A 97 1.32 15.45 12.38
CA GLU A 97 1.03 15.38 13.82
C GLU A 97 1.86 14.28 14.48
N PRO A 98 2.11 14.37 15.80
CA PRO A 98 2.65 13.24 16.53
C PRO A 98 1.75 12.01 16.43
N LEU A 99 2.37 10.84 16.27
CA LEU A 99 1.63 9.58 16.32
C LEU A 99 0.95 9.41 17.68
N ARG A 100 -0.16 8.67 17.68
CA ARG A 100 -0.94 8.35 18.89
C ARG A 100 -1.04 6.85 19.14
N GLU A 101 -0.55 6.04 18.21
CA GLU A 101 -0.64 4.58 18.21
C GLU A 101 0.73 3.98 17.93
N LEU A 102 1.01 2.82 18.53
CA LEU A 102 2.27 2.11 18.29
C LEU A 102 2.31 1.55 16.87
N PRO A 103 3.36 1.83 16.09
CA PRO A 103 3.55 1.19 14.79
C PRO A 103 3.80 -0.31 14.94
N TRP A 104 3.47 -1.05 13.90
CA TRP A 104 3.84 -2.44 13.72
C TRP A 104 5.25 -2.53 13.13
N ASP A 105 6.11 -3.36 13.74
CA ASP A 105 7.47 -3.63 13.31
C ASP A 105 7.55 -4.99 12.61
N PHE A 106 7.58 -4.97 11.28
CA PHE A 106 7.75 -6.18 10.48
C PHE A 106 9.15 -6.79 10.58
N ARG A 107 10.17 -6.02 11.01
CA ARG A 107 11.54 -6.53 11.15
C ARG A 107 11.65 -7.58 12.25
N ALA A 108 10.75 -7.54 13.22
CA ALA A 108 10.72 -8.51 14.32
C ALA A 108 10.54 -9.95 13.84
N ARG A 109 9.99 -10.15 12.62
CA ARG A 109 9.88 -11.46 11.95
C ARG A 109 11.24 -12.14 11.72
N TYR A 110 12.32 -11.35 11.65
CA TYR A 110 13.69 -11.81 11.45
C TYR A 110 14.49 -11.83 12.76
N GLY A 111 13.82 -11.60 13.89
CA GLY A 111 14.42 -11.60 15.22
C GLY A 111 14.58 -13.00 15.82
N PRO A 112 15.16 -13.09 17.03
CA PRO A 112 15.40 -14.37 17.70
C PRO A 112 14.16 -15.01 18.33
N ASP A 113 13.08 -14.26 18.51
CA ASP A 113 11.84 -14.76 19.11
C ASP A 113 10.91 -15.33 18.02
N PRO A 114 10.65 -16.65 18.00
CA PRO A 114 9.81 -17.27 16.99
C PRO A 114 8.35 -16.79 17.04
N GLN A 115 7.87 -16.27 18.18
CA GLN A 115 6.49 -15.77 18.28
C GLN A 115 6.24 -14.60 17.32
N PHE A 116 7.24 -13.73 17.12
CA PHE A 116 7.10 -12.60 16.19
C PHE A 116 7.09 -13.02 14.71
N TYR A 117 7.64 -14.20 14.39
CA TYR A 117 7.47 -14.77 13.05
C TYR A 117 6.01 -15.21 12.84
N ASP A 118 5.45 -15.96 13.80
CA ASP A 118 4.08 -16.47 13.74
C ASP A 118 3.03 -15.34 13.74
N ASP A 119 3.30 -14.26 14.47
CA ASP A 119 2.43 -13.08 14.55
C ASP A 119 2.58 -12.13 13.34
N GLY A 120 3.59 -12.33 12.48
CA GLY A 120 3.87 -11.44 11.36
C GLY A 120 4.51 -10.11 11.75
N GLY A 121 5.17 -10.05 12.91
CA GLY A 121 5.82 -8.87 13.48
C GLY A 121 5.39 -8.64 14.92
N LYS A 122 5.58 -7.41 15.42
CA LYS A 122 5.10 -6.99 16.74
C LYS A 122 4.78 -5.50 16.77
N TYR A 123 4.06 -5.04 17.79
CA TYR A 123 4.07 -3.61 18.09
C TYR A 123 5.46 -3.12 18.50
N SER A 124 5.82 -1.93 18.04
CA SER A 124 7.04 -1.24 18.45
C SER A 124 7.01 -0.98 19.96
N ASP A 125 8.18 -1.02 20.61
CA ASP A 125 8.27 -0.92 22.08
C ASP A 125 8.00 0.50 22.61
N THR A 126 8.12 1.50 21.73
CA THR A 126 7.91 2.91 22.05
C THR A 126 7.19 3.61 20.91
N LEU A 127 6.47 4.66 21.25
CA LEU A 127 5.85 5.56 20.28
C LEU A 127 6.94 6.42 19.63
N PRO A 128 7.08 6.40 18.29
CA PRO A 128 8.05 7.25 17.62
C PRO A 128 7.78 8.73 17.91
N THR A 129 8.86 9.48 18.14
CA THR A 129 8.80 10.94 18.28
C THR A 129 8.91 11.60 16.93
N GLY A 130 8.12 12.64 16.70
CA GLY A 130 8.18 13.44 15.49
C GLY A 130 6.79 13.84 15.02
N TYR A 131 6.73 14.45 13.85
CA TYR A 131 5.51 14.82 13.16
C TYR A 131 5.37 14.01 11.89
N TYR A 132 4.20 13.40 11.74
CA TYR A 132 3.92 12.46 10.68
C TYR A 132 2.68 12.88 9.90
N VAL A 133 2.76 12.75 8.59
CA VAL A 133 1.67 12.99 7.65
C VAL A 133 0.94 11.68 7.41
N ASP A 134 -0.38 11.69 7.55
CA ASP A 134 -1.23 10.53 7.28
C ASP A 134 -1.41 10.33 5.78
N PHE A 135 -0.55 9.48 5.19
CA PHE A 135 -0.58 9.20 3.76
C PHE A 135 -1.85 8.48 3.35
N THR A 136 -2.34 7.54 4.16
CA THR A 136 -3.56 6.80 3.84
C THR A 136 -4.77 7.73 3.74
N ALA A 137 -4.87 8.72 4.63
CA ALA A 137 -5.93 9.73 4.53
C ALA A 137 -5.75 10.62 3.29
N LEU A 138 -4.53 11.09 3.02
CA LEU A 138 -4.25 11.87 1.80
C LEU A 138 -4.59 11.08 0.53
N ALA A 139 -4.21 9.81 0.44
CA ALA A 139 -4.53 8.95 -0.70
C ALA A 139 -6.05 8.86 -0.94
N ALA A 140 -6.82 8.71 0.14
CA ALA A 140 -8.28 8.63 0.06
C ALA A 140 -8.93 9.91 -0.50
N ASP A 141 -8.37 11.09 -0.21
CA ASP A 141 -8.86 12.36 -0.77
C ASP A 141 -8.77 12.42 -2.31
N TYR A 142 -7.88 11.61 -2.91
CA TYR A 142 -7.71 11.49 -4.37
C TYR A 142 -8.38 10.22 -4.93
N GLY A 143 -9.12 9.48 -4.11
CA GLY A 143 -9.81 8.25 -4.51
C GLY A 143 -8.93 7.00 -4.52
N TRP A 144 -7.72 7.07 -3.98
CA TRP A 144 -6.85 5.91 -3.79
C TRP A 144 -7.11 5.27 -2.44
N THR A 145 -7.58 4.03 -2.46
CA THR A 145 -7.91 3.28 -1.25
C THR A 145 -6.87 2.21 -0.99
N TRP A 146 -6.44 2.09 0.26
CA TRP A 146 -5.68 0.96 0.76
C TRP A 146 -6.42 -0.38 0.56
N VAL A 147 -5.65 -1.46 0.49
CA VAL A 147 -6.15 -2.84 0.34
C VAL A 147 -5.96 -3.59 1.66
N PRO A 148 -6.91 -4.46 2.07
CA PRO A 148 -6.68 -5.34 3.22
C PRO A 148 -5.57 -6.35 2.91
N SER A 149 -4.88 -6.81 3.94
CA SER A 149 -4.02 -7.98 3.82
C SER A 149 -4.78 -9.25 3.46
N GLU A 150 -4.09 -10.14 2.75
CA GLU A 150 -4.57 -11.50 2.51
C GLU A 150 -4.47 -12.34 3.80
N ALA A 151 -5.27 -13.41 3.89
CA ALA A 151 -5.42 -14.21 5.11
C ALA A 151 -4.10 -14.80 5.67
N ASN A 152 -3.10 -15.02 4.81
CA ASN A 152 -1.79 -15.59 5.16
C ASN A 152 -0.69 -14.54 5.41
N TRP A 153 -1.03 -13.25 5.56
CA TRP A 153 -0.05 -12.16 5.70
C TRP A 153 0.99 -12.34 6.80
N ARG A 154 0.63 -13.03 7.89
CA ARG A 154 1.55 -13.27 9.02
C ARG A 154 2.78 -14.07 8.58
N THR A 155 2.54 -15.11 7.78
CA THR A 155 3.57 -16.05 7.35
C THR A 155 4.11 -15.76 5.95
N PHE A 156 3.40 -15.00 5.12
CA PHE A 156 3.82 -14.64 3.76
C PHE A 156 3.87 -13.11 3.58
N PHE A 157 5.07 -12.54 3.44
CA PHE A 157 5.27 -11.09 3.41
C PHE A 157 4.53 -10.38 2.26
N PRO A 158 4.51 -10.91 1.02
CA PRO A 158 3.76 -10.31 -0.08
C PRO A 158 2.25 -10.17 0.18
N SER A 159 1.70 -10.97 1.10
CA SER A 159 0.28 -10.90 1.48
C SER A 159 -0.06 -9.76 2.44
N ILE A 160 0.93 -8.98 2.92
CA ILE A 160 0.68 -7.86 3.83
C ILE A 160 0.03 -6.68 3.09
N LEU A 161 0.46 -6.40 1.86
CA LEU A 161 -0.15 -5.41 0.95
C LEU A 161 -0.23 -3.96 1.49
N PHE A 162 0.53 -3.61 2.54
CA PHE A 162 0.51 -2.25 3.13
C PHE A 162 0.92 -1.15 2.13
N TRP A 163 1.66 -1.52 1.09
CA TRP A 163 2.13 -0.63 0.04
C TRP A 163 1.12 -0.41 -1.08
N GLN A 164 0.11 -1.26 -1.21
CA GLN A 164 -0.79 -1.28 -2.36
C GLN A 164 -2.01 -0.38 -2.15
N TYR A 165 -2.27 0.45 -3.16
CA TYR A 165 -3.42 1.34 -3.23
C TYR A 165 -4.10 1.19 -4.59
N GLU A 166 -5.43 1.26 -4.60
CA GLU A 166 -6.26 1.03 -5.78
C GLU A 166 -7.24 2.18 -6.00
N ASN A 167 -7.61 2.43 -7.25
CA ASN A 167 -8.60 3.46 -7.62
C ASN A 167 -9.65 2.89 -8.58
N HIS A 168 -10.75 2.42 -7.99
CA HIS A 168 -11.79 1.68 -8.71
C HIS A 168 -12.75 2.58 -9.50
N GLN A 169 -12.96 3.83 -9.06
CA GLN A 169 -13.98 4.75 -9.61
C GLN A 169 -15.38 4.11 -9.79
N GLY A 170 -15.74 3.16 -8.93
CA GLY A 170 -17.03 2.45 -8.98
C GLY A 170 -17.13 1.34 -10.03
N LEU A 171 -16.05 1.02 -10.74
CA LEU A 171 -15.98 -0.12 -11.65
C LEU A 171 -15.82 -1.42 -10.87
N ASN A 172 -16.32 -2.52 -11.44
CA ASN A 172 -15.81 -3.84 -11.10
C ASN A 172 -14.53 -4.15 -11.90
N TRP A 173 -13.85 -5.24 -11.53
CA TRP A 173 -12.58 -5.62 -12.16
C TRP A 173 -12.70 -5.82 -13.68
N GLU A 174 -13.73 -6.51 -14.16
CA GLU A 174 -13.91 -6.78 -15.60
C GLU A 174 -14.13 -5.47 -16.39
N GLN A 175 -14.96 -4.57 -15.87
CA GLN A 175 -15.20 -3.25 -16.45
C GLN A 175 -13.92 -2.43 -16.52
N ALA A 176 -13.08 -2.48 -15.48
CA ALA A 176 -11.80 -1.79 -15.44
C ALA A 176 -10.80 -2.38 -16.45
N MET A 177 -10.75 -3.70 -16.58
CA MET A 177 -9.89 -4.37 -17.57
C MET A 177 -10.29 -4.03 -19.01
N LEU A 178 -11.58 -3.91 -19.30
CA LEU A 178 -12.10 -3.53 -20.63
C LEU A 178 -11.73 -2.10 -21.06
N GLU A 179 -11.15 -1.28 -20.17
CA GLU A 179 -10.57 0.01 -20.57
C GLU A 179 -9.21 -0.14 -21.26
N LEU A 180 -8.49 -1.24 -21.02
CA LEU A 180 -7.16 -1.52 -21.58
C LEU A 180 -7.14 -2.68 -22.56
N TYR A 181 -8.03 -3.66 -22.39
CA TYR A 181 -8.03 -4.92 -23.13
C TYR A 181 -9.34 -5.17 -23.85
N THR A 182 -9.28 -5.94 -24.93
CA THR A 182 -10.46 -6.41 -25.64
C THR A 182 -11.13 -7.57 -24.89
N PRO A 183 -12.43 -7.83 -25.12
CA PRO A 183 -13.09 -9.01 -24.57
C PRO A 183 -12.44 -10.34 -24.94
N ALA A 184 -11.80 -10.42 -26.13
CA ALA A 184 -11.11 -11.62 -26.58
C ALA A 184 -9.87 -11.92 -25.74
N GLU A 185 -9.06 -10.90 -25.42
CA GLU A 185 -7.88 -11.04 -24.56
C GLU A 185 -8.28 -11.44 -23.13
N LEU A 186 -9.39 -10.91 -22.59
CA LEU A 186 -9.89 -11.32 -21.28
C LEU A 186 -10.36 -12.77 -21.27
N LEU A 187 -11.06 -13.21 -22.32
CA LEU A 187 -11.49 -14.59 -22.44
C LEU A 187 -10.30 -15.55 -22.56
N GLU A 188 -9.24 -15.16 -23.27
CA GLU A 188 -8.03 -15.97 -23.41
C GLU A 188 -7.28 -16.16 -22.08
N ASN A 189 -7.24 -15.13 -21.24
CA ASN A 189 -6.47 -15.15 -19.99
C ASN A 189 -7.28 -15.57 -18.75
N PHE A 190 -8.59 -15.34 -18.74
CA PHE A 190 -9.44 -15.54 -17.55
C PHE A 190 -10.75 -16.27 -17.82
N GLY A 191 -10.96 -16.75 -19.06
CA GLY A 191 -12.08 -17.63 -19.39
C GLY A 191 -11.92 -19.01 -18.76
N ASP A 192 -13.03 -19.60 -18.33
CA ASP A 192 -13.10 -20.98 -17.87
C ASP A 192 -12.95 -22.00 -19.03
#